data_AF-A0A0Q9AGV2-F1
#
_entry.id   AF-A0A0Q9AGV2-F1
#
_cell.length_a   1.000
_cell.length_b   1.000
_cell.length_c   1.000
_cell.angle_alpha   90.00
_cell.angle_beta   90.00
_cell.angle_gamma   90.00
#
_symmetry.space_group_name_H-M   'P 1'
#
loop_
_entity.id
_entity.type
_entity.pdbx_description
1 polymer ?
#
loop_
_entity_poly.entity_id
_entity_poly.type
_entity_poly.pdbx_seq_one_letter_code
_entity_poly.pdbx_strand_id
1 'polypeptide(L)'
;MQPRSPNTAVKFAHQVKHWRLAEDIRAFCAAARQSGAATDWTQWAENYAAAIDSLAAPLGMPPDPPAGQHDLRDYFRGDTYAHPWPFDKDGQWILADDGVDG
;
A
#
# COMPACT_ATOMS: atom_id res chain seq x y z
N MET A 1 14.67 -8.04 14.55
CA MET A 1 13.91 -8.13 13.28
C MET A 1 12.44 -7.98 13.67
N GLN A 2 11.85 -6.80 13.52
CA GLN A 2 10.45 -6.59 13.92
C GLN A 2 9.51 -7.30 12.93
N PRO A 3 8.42 -7.94 13.40
CA PRO A 3 7.45 -8.56 12.52
C PRO A 3 6.74 -7.48 11.69
N ARG A 4 6.80 -7.59 10.36
CA ARG A 4 6.07 -6.68 9.45
C ARG A 4 4.57 -6.87 9.65
N SER A 5 3.85 -5.76 9.79
CA SER A 5 2.38 -5.76 9.91
C SER A 5 1.73 -6.48 8.71
N PRO A 6 0.67 -7.29 8.90
CA PRO A 6 -0.03 -8.00 7.83
C PRO A 6 -0.49 -7.09 6.67
N ASN A 7 -0.72 -5.81 6.94
CA ASN A 7 -1.06 -4.81 5.92
C ASN A 7 0.08 -4.51 4.94
N THR A 8 1.34 -4.63 5.39
CA THR A 8 2.54 -4.44 4.54
C THR A 8 2.70 -5.60 3.55
N ALA A 9 2.37 -6.82 3.98
CA ALA A 9 2.39 -8.01 3.10
C ALA A 9 1.35 -7.91 1.97
N VAL A 10 0.15 -7.43 2.28
CA VAL A 10 -0.92 -7.23 1.29
C VAL A 10 -0.55 -6.14 0.27
N LYS A 11 -0.03 -5.00 0.74
CA LYS A 11 0.44 -3.91 -0.15
C LYS A 11 1.55 -4.39 -1.08
N PHE A 12 2.53 -5.13 -0.56
CA PHE A 12 3.61 -5.70 -1.36
C PHE A 12 3.09 -6.71 -2.40
N ALA A 13 2.18 -7.60 -2.01
CA ALA A 13 1.56 -8.54 -2.94
C ALA A 13 0.81 -7.83 -4.08
N HIS A 14 0.13 -6.71 -3.79
CA HIS A 14 -0.49 -5.87 -4.82
C HIS A 14 0.54 -5.25 -5.76
N GLN A 15 1.64 -4.71 -5.23
CA GLN A 15 2.73 -4.15 -6.05
C GLN A 15 3.32 -5.20 -6.99
N VAL A 16 3.56 -6.43 -6.51
CA VAL A 16 4.06 -7.54 -7.33
C VAL A 16 3.07 -7.93 -8.42
N LYS A 17 1.76 -7.99 -8.11
CA LYS A 17 0.72 -8.29 -9.11
C LYS A 17 0.68 -7.24 -10.23
N HIS A 18 0.72 -5.96 -9.88
CA HIS A 18 0.70 -4.89 -10.88
C HIS A 18 1.96 -4.86 -11.74
N TRP A 19 3.13 -5.08 -11.14
CA TRP A 19 4.38 -5.21 -11.88
C TRP A 19 4.32 -6.36 -12.89
N ARG A 20 3.84 -7.54 -12.47
CA ARG A 20 3.72 -8.69 -13.37
C ARG A 20 2.74 -8.44 -14.51
N LEU A 21 1.60 -7.83 -14.23
CA LEU A 21 0.62 -7.46 -15.25
C LEU A 21 1.21 -6.48 -16.28
N ALA A 22 1.98 -5.48 -15.83
CA ALA A 22 2.66 -4.56 -16.74
C ALA A 22 3.65 -5.28 -17.67
N GLU A 23 4.40 -6.24 -17.13
CA GLU A 23 5.32 -7.08 -17.91
C GLU A 23 4.59 -7.90 -18.97
N ASP A 24 3.50 -8.58 -18.58
CA ASP A 24 2.70 -9.40 -19.48
C ASP A 24 2.08 -8.58 -20.62
N ILE A 25 1.59 -7.37 -20.33
CA ILE A 25 1.05 -6.44 -21.34
C ILE A 25 2.14 -6.04 -22.35
N ARG A 26 3.34 -5.66 -21.86
CA ARG A 26 4.46 -5.29 -22.74
C ARG A 26 4.89 -6.46 -23.63
N ALA A 27 4.97 -7.66 -23.07
CA ALA A 27 5.30 -8.87 -23.80
C ALA A 27 4.27 -9.17 -24.91
N PHE A 28 2.97 -9.04 -24.59
CA PHE A 28 1.90 -9.21 -25.56
C PHE A 28 2.00 -8.18 -26.69
N CYS A 29 2.19 -6.90 -26.37
CA CYS A 29 2.30 -5.83 -27.37
C CYS A 29 3.54 -6.04 -28.27
N ALA A 30 4.66 -6.49 -27.69
CA ALA A 30 5.85 -6.85 -28.45
C ALA A 30 5.57 -8.01 -29.43
N ALA A 31 4.88 -9.06 -28.98
CA ALA A 31 4.50 -10.19 -29.83
C ALA A 31 3.52 -9.77 -30.95
N ALA A 32 2.53 -8.93 -30.64
CA ALA A 32 1.59 -8.38 -31.63
C ALA A 32 2.32 -7.55 -32.70
N ARG A 33 3.35 -6.79 -32.31
CA ARG A 33 4.18 -6.03 -33.25
C ARG A 33 5.00 -6.94 -34.17
N GLN A 34 5.58 -8.00 -33.61
CA GLN A 34 6.35 -8.98 -34.38
C GLN A 34 5.49 -9.78 -35.37
N SER A 35 4.23 -10.06 -35.02
CA SER A 35 3.29 -10.76 -35.90
C SER A 35 2.64 -9.86 -36.95
N GLY A 36 2.86 -8.54 -36.90
CA GLY A 36 2.18 -7.57 -37.74
C GLY A 36 0.70 -7.34 -37.37
N ALA A 37 0.27 -7.84 -36.21
CA ALA A 37 -1.09 -7.66 -35.68
C ALA A 37 -1.24 -6.41 -34.79
N ALA A 38 -0.16 -5.64 -34.59
CA ALA A 38 -0.21 -4.40 -33.84
C ALA A 38 -1.10 -3.36 -34.53
N THR A 39 -1.90 -2.68 -33.72
CA THR A 39 -2.79 -1.59 -34.14
C THR A 39 -2.77 -0.49 -33.08
N ASP A 40 -3.53 0.59 -33.26
CA ASP A 40 -3.48 1.77 -32.39
C ASP A 40 -3.72 1.46 -30.90
N TRP A 41 -4.48 0.41 -30.57
CA TRP A 41 -4.74 0.04 -29.18
C TRP A 41 -3.48 -0.47 -28.46
N THR A 42 -2.48 -1.00 -29.18
CA THR A 42 -1.24 -1.47 -28.52
C THR A 42 -0.47 -0.32 -27.89
N GLN A 43 -0.54 0.89 -28.47
CA GLN A 43 0.06 2.07 -27.87
C GLN A 43 -0.64 2.46 -26.56
N TRP A 44 -1.97 2.41 -26.54
CA TRP A 44 -2.74 2.62 -25.31
C TRP A 44 -2.38 1.57 -24.24
N ALA A 45 -2.25 0.31 -24.63
CA ALA A 45 -1.91 -0.77 -23.70
C ALA A 45 -0.49 -0.61 -23.11
N GLU A 46 0.48 -0.21 -23.91
CA GLU A 46 1.85 0.09 -23.44
C GLU A 46 1.85 1.29 -22.46
N ASN A 47 1.07 2.33 -22.73
CA ASN A 47 0.91 3.46 -21.81
C ASN A 47 0.24 3.04 -20.49
N TYR A 48 -0.78 2.18 -20.56
CA TYR A 48 -1.43 1.62 -19.37
C TYR A 48 -0.45 0.77 -18.55
N ALA A 49 0.36 -0.08 -19.20
CA ALA A 49 1.40 -0.86 -18.54
C ALA A 49 2.41 0.03 -17.82
N ALA A 50 2.80 1.17 -18.39
CA ALA A 50 3.66 2.15 -17.72
C ALA A 50 2.99 2.78 -16.49
N ALA A 51 1.68 3.06 -16.56
CA ALA A 51 0.93 3.68 -15.47
C ALA A 51 0.72 2.75 -14.25
N ILE A 52 0.61 1.44 -14.47
CA ILE A 52 0.40 0.47 -13.38
C ILE A 52 1.70 -0.14 -12.85
N ASP A 53 2.83 0.03 -13.54
CA ASP A 53 4.11 -0.52 -13.13
C ASP A 53 4.59 0.14 -11.84
N SER A 54 4.50 -0.63 -10.74
CA SER A 54 4.91 -0.21 -9.41
C SER A 54 6.41 0.04 -9.28
N LEU A 55 7.22 -0.38 -10.26
CA LEU A 55 8.66 -0.10 -10.34
C LEU A 55 9.01 1.06 -11.28
N ALA A 56 8.04 1.65 -11.98
CA ALA A 56 8.29 2.81 -12.85
C ALA A 56 8.69 4.07 -12.07
N ALA A 57 8.40 4.10 -10.77
CA ALA A 57 8.85 5.14 -9.84
C ALA A 57 9.66 4.51 -8.70
N PRO A 58 10.48 5.30 -7.97
CA PRO A 58 11.17 4.82 -6.78
C PRO A 58 10.19 4.15 -5.82
N LEU A 59 10.48 2.90 -5.44
CA LEU A 59 9.70 2.18 -4.44
C LEU A 59 9.81 2.91 -3.09
N GLY A 60 8.86 3.78 -2.80
CA GLY A 60 8.66 4.27 -1.45
C GLY A 60 8.36 3.08 -0.53
N MET A 61 9.09 2.96 0.58
CA MET A 61 8.66 2.04 1.63
C MET A 61 7.27 2.48 2.06
N PRO A 62 6.24 1.60 1.99
CA PRO A 62 4.94 1.96 2.50
C PRO A 62 5.12 2.38 3.96
N PRO A 63 4.60 3.54 4.41
CA PRO A 63 4.63 3.86 5.82
C PRO A 63 3.98 2.70 6.58
N ASP A 64 4.63 2.25 7.65
CA ASP A 64 4.02 1.27 8.52
C ASP A 64 2.67 1.83 8.97
N PRO A 65 1.60 1.00 8.95
CA PRO A 65 0.34 1.45 9.50
C PRO A 65 0.55 1.84 10.97
N PRO A 66 -0.14 2.87 11.46
CA PRO A 66 -0.08 3.19 12.87
C PRO A 66 -0.47 1.96 13.69
N ALA A 67 0.29 1.70 14.76
CA ALA A 67 0.01 0.59 15.66
C ALA A 67 -1.42 0.74 16.19
N GLY A 68 -2.19 -0.36 16.24
CA GLY A 68 -3.51 -0.40 16.85
C GLY A 68 -3.44 -0.83 18.32
N GLN A 69 -4.58 -0.74 19.02
CA GLN A 69 -4.74 -1.26 20.39
C GLN A 69 -4.24 -2.70 20.55
N HIS A 70 -4.54 -3.54 19.56
CA HIS A 70 -4.14 -4.94 19.55
C HIS A 70 -2.62 -5.13 19.50
N ASP A 71 -1.91 -4.28 18.75
CA ASP A 71 -0.45 -4.37 18.56
C ASP A 71 0.33 -3.99 19.84
N LEU A 72 -0.29 -3.18 20.72
CA LEU A 72 0.32 -2.73 21.98
C LEU A 72 -0.06 -3.60 23.19
N ARG A 73 -0.94 -4.59 23.01
CA ARG A 73 -1.45 -5.43 24.10
C ARG A 73 -0.35 -6.15 24.87
N ASP A 74 0.70 -6.59 24.18
CA ASP A 74 1.84 -7.28 24.81
C ASP A 74 2.77 -6.34 25.59
N TYR A 75 2.67 -5.03 25.35
CA TYR A 75 3.48 -4.00 25.99
C TYR A 75 2.77 -3.33 27.18
N PHE A 76 1.44 -3.38 27.22
CA PHE A 76 0.65 -2.86 28.34
C PHE A 76 0.25 -3.99 29.29
N ARG A 77 0.60 -3.85 30.59
CA ARG A 77 0.15 -4.77 31.65
C ARG A 77 -1.28 -4.49 32.15
N GLY A 78 -2.09 -3.79 31.36
CA GLY A 78 -3.45 -3.38 31.70
C GLY A 78 -4.42 -3.62 30.55
N ASP A 79 -5.71 -3.42 30.79
CA ASP A 79 -6.72 -3.55 29.73
C ASP A 79 -6.59 -2.40 28.72
N THR A 80 -6.09 -2.73 27.53
CA THR A 80 -5.93 -1.79 26.40
C THR A 80 -7.25 -1.21 25.87
N TYR A 81 -8.39 -1.74 26.32
CA TYR A 81 -9.72 -1.25 25.99
C TYR A 81 -10.36 -0.42 27.12
N ALA A 82 -9.69 -0.24 28.25
CA ALA A 82 -10.23 0.51 29.39
C ALA A 82 -10.45 2.00 29.10
N HIS A 83 -9.76 2.53 28.09
CA HIS A 83 -9.86 3.93 27.67
C HIS A 83 -10.02 4.03 26.15
N PRO A 84 -10.70 5.08 25.64
CA PRO A 84 -10.76 5.35 24.21
C PRO A 84 -9.36 5.39 23.59
N TRP A 85 -9.24 4.87 22.37
CA TRP A 85 -7.97 4.89 21.66
C TRP A 85 -7.54 6.34 21.40
N PRO A 86 -6.35 6.77 21.87
CA PRO A 86 -5.98 8.17 21.82
C PRO A 86 -5.33 8.57 20.48
N PHE A 87 -5.37 7.71 19.46
CA PHE A 87 -4.82 8.02 18.14
C PHE A 87 -5.91 7.97 17.06
N ASP A 88 -5.80 8.84 16.06
CA ASP A 88 -6.67 8.79 14.89
C ASP A 88 -6.28 7.68 13.91
N LYS A 89 -7.03 7.58 12.80
CA LYS A 89 -6.78 6.59 11.73
C LYS A 89 -5.41 6.71 11.06
N ASP A 90 -4.74 7.85 11.23
CA ASP A 90 -3.43 8.16 10.68
C ASP A 90 -2.33 8.05 11.76
N GLY A 91 -2.68 7.66 12.99
CA GLY A 91 -1.77 7.47 14.11
C GLY A 91 -1.37 8.74 14.85
N GLN A 92 -2.05 9.86 14.60
CA GLN A 92 -1.79 11.11 15.31
C GLN A 92 -2.50 11.10 16.65
N TRP A 93 -1.83 11.61 17.69
CA TRP A 93 -2.42 11.72 19.01
C TRP A 93 -3.60 12.71 18.97
N ILE A 94 -4.77 12.24 19.37
CA ILE A 94 -5.96 13.05 19.52
C ILE A 94 -5.79 13.80 20.85
N LEU A 95 -5.32 15.04 20.79
CA LEU A 95 -5.40 15.96 21.92
C LEU A 95 -6.87 16.08 22.30
N ALA A 96 -7.25 15.52 23.45
CA ALA A 96 -8.49 15.91 24.09
C ALA A 96 -8.34 17.40 24.40
N ASP A 97 -9.22 18.22 23.82
CA ASP A 97 -9.30 19.65 24.11
C ASP A 97 -9.23 19.83 25.63
N ASP A 98 -8.31 20.67 26.09
CA ASP A 98 -8.14 20.98 27.51
C ASP A 98 -9.47 21.59 27.97
N GLY A 99 -10.32 20.76 28.58
CA GLY A 99 -11.55 21.18 29.22
C GLY A 99 -11.20 22.16 30.33
N VAL A 100 -11.17 23.45 29.98
CA VAL A 100 -11.17 24.54 30.94
C VAL A 100 -12.56 24.52 31.58
N ASP A 101 -12.64 23.98 32.78
CA ASP A 101 -13.71 24.28 33.72
C ASP A 101 -13.84 25.80 33.86
N GLY A 102 -15.06 26.30 33.70
CA GLY A 102 -15.45 27.70 33.92
C GLY A 102 -16.96 27.86 33.92
#